data_AF-A0A7H8V571-F1
#
_entry.id   AF-A0A7H8V571-F1
#
_cell.length_a   1.000
_cell.length_b   1.000
_cell.length_c   1.000
_cell.angle_alpha   90.00
_cell.angle_beta   90.00
_cell.angle_gamma   90.00
#
_symmetry.space_group_name_H-M   'P 1'
#
loop_
_entity.id
_entity.type
_entity.pdbx_description
1 polymer ?
#
loop_
_entity_poly.entity_id
_entity_poly.type
_entity_poly.pdbx_seq_one_letter_code
_entity_poly.pdbx_strand_id
1 'polypeptide(L)' 'MIFQTYLIILLIFLVIYLLWRKYIIKNKFTQYIINNGGKEIDFIRNTEGSSSDMVKLINKRYKIGIVNAYTIVNLIKE' A
#
# COMPACT_ATOMS: atom_id res chain seq x y z
N MET A 1 -25.69 -29.96 -6.96
CA MET A 1 -25.28 -28.95 -7.97
C MET A 1 -25.66 -27.53 -7.57
N ILE A 2 -26.94 -27.17 -7.42
CA ILE A 2 -27.38 -25.78 -7.18
C ILE A 2 -26.77 -25.15 -5.91
N PHE A 3 -26.78 -25.86 -4.78
CA PHE A 3 -26.20 -25.38 -3.52
C PHE A 3 -24.68 -25.11 -3.61
N GLN A 4 -23.92 -26.01 -4.25
CA GLN A 4 -22.48 -25.83 -4.45
C GLN A 4 -22.19 -24.60 -5.31
N THR A 5 -22.99 -24.36 -6.37
CA THR A 5 -22.85 -23.17 -7.21
C THR A 5 -23.08 -21.88 -6.42
N TYR A 6 -24.13 -21.83 -5.57
CA TYR A 6 -24.37 -20.67 -4.71
C TYR A 6 -23.23 -20.44 -3.71
N LEU A 7 -22.71 -21.52 -3.11
CA LEU A 7 -21.57 -21.44 -2.19
C LEU A 7 -20.32 -20.87 -2.89
N ILE A 8 -20.03 -21.31 -4.11
CA ILE A 8 -18.89 -20.80 -4.90
C ILE A 8 -19.07 -19.31 -5.21
N ILE A 9 -20.25 -18.89 -5.64
CA ILE A 9 -20.55 -17.48 -5.92
C ILE A 9 -20.35 -16.63 -4.66
N LEU A 10 -20.88 -17.09 -3.52
CA LEU A 10 -20.70 -16.41 -2.23
C LEU A 10 -19.23 -16.27 -1.86
N LEU A 11 -18.42 -17.33 -2.03
CA LEU A 11 -16.99 -17.30 -1.77
C LEU A 11 -16.26 -16.29 -2.67
N ILE A 12 -16.62 -16.20 -3.95
CA ILE A 12 -16.03 -15.23 -4.88
C ILE A 12 -16.30 -13.80 -4.40
N PHE A 13 -17.55 -13.48 -4.04
CA PHE A 13 -17.90 -12.17 -3.48
C PHE A 13 -17.14 -11.86 -2.19
N LEU A 14 -17.00 -12.85 -1.31
CA LEU A 14 -16.25 -12.70 -0.07
C LEU A 14 -14.76 -12.39 -0.35
N VAL A 15 -14.14 -13.08 -1.31
CA VAL A 15 -12.75 -12.81 -1.71
C VAL A 15 -12.60 -11.40 -2.27
N ILE A 16 -13.50 -10.97 -3.16
CA ILE A 16 -13.49 -9.61 -3.73
C ILE A 16 -13.63 -8.56 -2.62
N TYR A 17 -14.56 -8.76 -1.67
CA TYR A 17 -14.76 -7.88 -0.53
C TYR A 17 -13.51 -7.76 0.36
N LEU A 18 -12.85 -8.90 0.64
CA LEU A 18 -11.61 -8.93 1.43
C LEU A 18 -10.45 -8.21 0.72
N LEU A 19 -10.33 -8.39 -0.61
CA LEU A 19 -9.33 -7.68 -1.42
C LEU A 19 -9.56 -6.16 -1.38
N TRP A 20 -10.82 -5.72 -1.51
CA TRP A 20 -11.17 -4.30 -1.43
C TRP A 20 -10.84 -3.71 -0.06
N ARG A 21 -11.22 -4.39 1.04
CA ARG A 21 -10.88 -3.95 2.41
C ARG A 21 -9.37 -3.83 2.61
N LYS A 22 -8.61 -4.80 2.12
CA LYS A 22 -7.13 -4.78 2.17
C LYS A 22 -6.56 -3.57 1.43
N TYR A 23 -7.12 -3.20 0.28
CA TYR A 23 -6.71 -2.01 -0.47
C TYR A 23 -6.98 -0.72 0.31
N ILE A 24 -8.18 -0.55 0.88
CA ILE A 24 -8.54 0.64 1.68
C ILE A 24 -7.58 0.81 2.86
N ILE A 25 -7.27 -0.27 3.59
CA ILE A 25 -6.38 -0.21 4.75
C ILE A 25 -4.98 0.25 4.32
N LYS A 26 -4.43 -0.29 3.23
CA LYS A 26 -3.15 0.14 2.69
C LYS A 26 -3.15 1.61 2.28
N ASN A 27 -4.23 2.08 1.65
CA ASN A 27 -4.36 3.48 1.27
C ASN A 27 -4.42 4.43 2.47
N LYS A 28 -5.23 4.12 3.49
CA LYS A 28 -5.28 4.88 4.75
C LYS A 28 -3.93 4.90 5.46
N PHE A 29 -3.23 3.77 5.49
CA PHE A 29 -1.90 3.68 6.09
C PHE A 29 -0.86 4.49 5.31
N THR A 30 -0.96 4.52 3.98
CA THR A 30 -0.11 5.36 3.11
C THR A 30 -0.34 6.84 3.41
N GLN A 31 -1.60 7.28 3.48
CA GLN A 31 -1.93 8.67 3.86
C GLN A 31 -1.49 9.01 5.29
N TYR A 32 -1.57 8.06 6.23
CA TYR A 32 -1.06 8.24 7.58
C TYR A 32 0.46 8.49 7.60
N ILE A 33 1.22 7.73 6.81
CA ILE A 33 2.67 7.94 6.68
C ILE A 33 2.96 9.32 6.06
N ILE A 34 2.21 9.75 5.05
CA ILE A 34 2.39 11.07 4.44
C ILE A 34 2.11 12.18 5.48
N ASN A 35 1.02 12.08 6.23
CA ASN A 35 0.58 13.13 7.14
C ASN A 35 1.39 13.20 8.45
N ASN A 36 1.80 12.06 9.00
CA ASN A 36 2.44 11.97 10.32
C ASN A 36 3.90 11.52 10.29
N GLY A 37 4.38 11.04 9.14
CA GLY A 37 5.66 10.37 9.06
C GLY A 37 6.88 11.29 9.13
N GLY A 38 6.75 12.61 9.36
CA GLY A 38 7.85 13.58 9.28
C GLY A 38 9.25 13.08 9.70
N LYS A 39 9.42 12.49 10.89
CA LYS A 39 10.71 11.91 11.33
C LYS A 39 10.99 10.51 10.78
N GLU A 40 9.95 9.71 10.56
CA GLU A 40 10.08 8.34 10.06
C GLU A 40 10.36 8.27 8.56
N ILE A 41 9.98 9.28 7.77
CA ILE A 41 10.20 9.34 6.31
C ILE A 41 11.26 10.37 5.91
N ASP A 42 11.82 11.13 6.85
CA ASP A 42 12.89 12.11 6.61
C ASP A 42 14.16 11.47 6.01
N PHE A 43 14.37 10.18 6.23
CA PHE A 43 15.45 9.44 5.56
C PHE A 43 15.28 9.45 4.03
N ILE A 44 14.06 9.52 3.50
CA ILE A 44 13.78 9.58 2.05
C ILE A 44 14.20 10.93 1.49
N ARG A 45 14.01 12.00 2.27
CA ARG A 45 14.41 13.36 1.91
C ARG A 45 15.93 13.53 1.89
N ASN A 46 16.62 12.92 2.86
CA ASN A 46 18.06 13.10 3.06
C ASN A 46 18.95 12.05 2.36
N THR A 47 18.38 11.01 1.74
CA THR A 47 19.18 9.99 1.06
C THR A 47 19.42 10.40 -0.40
N GLU A 48 20.69 10.49 -0.82
CA GLU A 48 21.10 10.80 -2.21
C GLU A 48 20.97 9.59 -3.17
N GLY A 49 19.89 8.80 -3.02
CA GLY A 49 19.66 7.56 -3.79
C GLY A 49 18.64 7.72 -4.91
N SER A 50 18.62 6.75 -5.84
CA SER A 50 17.59 6.69 -6.90
C SER A 50 16.20 6.58 -6.27
N SER A 51 15.21 7.27 -6.84
CA SER A 51 13.82 7.18 -6.35
C SER A 51 13.30 5.73 -6.38
N SER A 52 13.78 4.91 -7.31
CA SER A 52 13.42 3.50 -7.42
C SER A 52 13.87 2.67 -6.22
N ASP A 53 15.05 2.96 -5.66
CA ASP A 53 15.59 2.24 -4.51
C ASP A 53 14.85 2.62 -3.23
N MET A 54 14.46 3.89 -3.09
CA MET A 54 13.61 4.35 -1.99
C MET A 54 12.23 3.71 -2.03
N VAL A 55 11.62 3.60 -3.22
CA VAL A 55 10.32 2.92 -3.38
C VAL A 55 10.42 1.46 -2.94
N LYS A 56 11.48 0.76 -3.34
CA LYS A 56 11.74 -0.61 -2.87
C LYS A 56 11.94 -0.67 -1.35
N LEU A 57 12.68 0.27 -0.77
CA LEU A 57 12.96 0.32 0.67
C LEU A 57 11.69 0.54 1.49
N ILE A 58 10.86 1.52 1.13
CA ILE A 58 9.59 1.81 1.80
C ILE A 58 8.63 0.64 1.64
N ASN A 59 8.52 0.10 0.43
CA ASN A 59 7.65 -1.05 0.19
C ASN A 59 8.11 -2.28 1.00
N LYS A 60 9.42 -2.48 1.18
CA LYS A 60 9.97 -3.53 2.05
C LYS A 60 9.64 -3.28 3.53
N ARG A 61 9.76 -2.03 4.01
CA ARG A 61 9.52 -1.65 5.42
C ARG A 61 8.05 -1.70 5.80
N TYR A 62 7.18 -1.13 4.96
CA TYR A 62 5.79 -0.87 5.30
C TYR A 62 4.77 -1.75 4.54
N LYS A 63 5.22 -2.53 3.54
CA LYS A 63 4.37 -3.45 2.76
C LYS A 63 3.12 -2.81 2.13
N ILE A 64 3.19 -1.51 1.87
CA ILE A 64 2.10 -0.67 1.34
C ILE A 64 1.81 -0.92 -0.15
N GLY A 65 2.71 -1.58 -0.87
CA GLY A 65 2.62 -1.78 -2.32
C GLY A 65 3.45 -0.74 -3.08
N ILE A 66 3.93 -1.13 -4.26
CA ILE A 66 4.85 -0.33 -5.07
C ILE A 66 4.24 1.02 -5.47
N VAL A 67 2.97 1.03 -5.89
CA VAL A 67 2.27 2.26 -6.30
C VAL A 67 2.20 3.27 -5.16
N ASN A 68 1.76 2.83 -3.99
CA ASN A 68 1.65 3.68 -2.81
C ASN A 68 3.03 4.16 -2.32
N ALA A 69 4.03 3.28 -2.35
CA ALA A 69 5.41 3.66 -2.01
C ALA A 69 5.96 4.69 -2.99
N TYR A 70 5.65 4.57 -4.28
CA TYR A 70 6.01 5.58 -5.29
C TYR A 70 5.38 6.93 -4.99
N THR A 71 4.08 6.98 -4.67
CA THR A 71 3.41 8.22 -4.28
C THR A 71 4.09 8.90 -3.09
N ILE A 72 4.47 8.12 -2.06
CA ILE A 72 5.19 8.65 -0.89
C ILE A 72 6.54 9.23 -1.29
N VAL A 73 7.37 8.48 -2.02
CA VAL A 73 8.71 8.96 -2.44
C VAL A 73 8.61 10.22 -3.28
N ASN A 74 7.66 10.26 -4.22
CA ASN A 74 7.46 11.41 -5.08
C ASN A 74 7.10 12.67 -4.28
N LEU A 75 6.13 12.55 -3.36
CA LEU A 75 5.69 13.68 -2.52
C LEU A 75 6.76 14.21 -1.55
N ILE A 76 7.78 13.41 -1.21
CA ILE A 76 8.83 13.81 -0.27
C ILE A 76 10.04 14.43 -0.98
N LYS A 77 10.29 14.02 -2.23
CA LYS A 77 11.41 14.52 -3.03
C LYS A 77 11.09 15.80 -3.80
N GLU A 78 9.83 16.02 -4.11
CA GLU A 78 9.32 17.27 -4.68
C GLU A 78 9.33 18.38 -3.62
#